data_AF-A0A943B7F2-F1
#
_entry.id   AF-A0A943B7F2-F1
#
_cell.length_a   1.000
_cell.length_b   1.000
_cell.length_c   1.000
_cell.angle_alpha   90.00
_cell.angle_beta   90.00
_cell.angle_gamma   90.00
#
_symmetry.space_group_name_H-M   'P 1'
#
loop_
_entity.id
_entity.type
_entity.pdbx_description
1 polymer ?
#
loop_
_entity_poly.entity_id
_entity_poly.type
_entity_poly.pdbx_seq_one_letter_code
_entity_poly.pdbx_strand_id
1 'polypeptide(L)'
;MKHSGEKNNFFEVFLEDRLIPDPDILLGRALKYLKNTGRKVSLIGFDETSAPIVNIDEESYIFHKYFGIWEHARFTKTNKKATNETSSERKIKIESYL
;
A
#
# COMPACT_ATOMS: atom_id res chain seq x y z
N MET A 1 -16.70 29.09 -10.82
CA MET A 1 -15.66 28.20 -10.26
C MET A 1 -15.80 26.83 -10.88
N LYS A 2 -14.81 26.39 -11.66
CA LYS A 2 -14.78 25.03 -12.20
C LYS A 2 -14.34 24.10 -11.07
N HIS A 3 -15.26 23.34 -10.46
CA HIS A 3 -14.89 22.17 -9.69
C HIS A 3 -14.61 21.05 -10.70
N SER A 4 -13.38 21.00 -11.23
CA SER A 4 -12.90 19.78 -11.88
C SER A 4 -12.90 18.69 -10.82
N GLY A 5 -13.75 17.68 -10.97
CA GLY A 5 -13.68 16.47 -10.18
C GLY A 5 -12.36 15.78 -10.46
N GLU A 6 -11.30 16.15 -9.73
CA GLU A 6 -10.13 15.32 -9.62
C GLU A 6 -10.58 14.04 -8.93
N LYS A 7 -10.65 12.93 -9.68
CA LYS A 7 -10.65 11.62 -9.06
C LYS A 7 -9.44 11.60 -8.15
N ASN A 8 -9.66 11.52 -6.84
CA ASN A 8 -8.57 11.33 -5.89
C ASN A 8 -7.77 10.11 -6.39
N ASN A 9 -6.54 10.34 -6.81
CA ASN A 9 -5.64 9.28 -7.29
C ASN A 9 -5.12 8.43 -6.12
N PHE A 10 -5.82 8.41 -4.99
CA PHE A 10 -5.45 7.65 -3.82
C PHE A 10 -6.69 7.20 -3.04
N PHE A 11 -6.49 6.18 -2.22
CA PHE A 11 -7.45 5.78 -1.18
C PHE A 11 -6.69 5.41 0.10
N GLU A 12 -7.43 5.34 1.21
CA GLU A 12 -6.87 5.08 2.53
C GLU A 12 -7.52 3.85 3.16
N VAL A 13 -6.72 3.11 3.93
CA VAL A 13 -7.17 1.97 4.73
C VAL A 13 -6.85 2.25 6.18
N PHE A 14 -7.91 2.26 6.98
CA PHE A 14 -7.86 2.40 8.42
C PHE A 14 -8.05 1.02 9.05
N LEU A 15 -7.07 0.59 9.84
CA LEU A 15 -7.15 -0.64 10.61
C LEU A 15 -7.67 -0.34 12.02
N GLU A 16 -8.18 -1.36 12.70
CA GLU A 16 -8.68 -1.22 14.08
C GLU A 16 -7.56 -0.79 15.05
N ASP A 17 -6.35 -1.32 14.85
CA ASP A 17 -5.16 -0.96 15.62
C ASP A 17 -4.68 0.45 15.24
N ARG A 18 -4.72 1.37 16.20
CA ARG A 18 -4.41 2.80 15.98
C ARG A 18 -2.92 3.13 15.84
N LEU A 19 -2.05 2.21 16.27
CA LEU A 19 -0.60 2.40 16.30
C LEU A 19 0.10 1.13 15.82
N ILE A 20 0.62 1.18 14.59
CA ILE A 20 1.41 0.13 13.96
C ILE A 20 2.72 0.78 13.48
N PRO A 21 3.74 0.90 14.37
CA PRO A 21 4.95 1.68 14.12
C PRO A 21 5.67 1.27 12.83
N ASP A 22 5.69 -0.03 12.56
CA ASP A 22 6.38 -0.61 11.44
C ASP A 22 5.57 -0.48 10.13
N PRO A 23 6.09 0.23 9.11
CA PRO A 23 5.37 0.47 7.87
C PRO A 23 5.12 -0.80 7.05
N ASP A 24 6.00 -1.80 7.14
CA ASP A 24 5.84 -3.05 6.39
C ASP A 24 4.77 -3.94 7.05
N ILE A 25 4.66 -3.91 8.38
CA ILE A 25 3.54 -4.56 9.11
C ILE A 25 2.22 -3.88 8.77
N LEU A 26 2.18 -2.53 8.77
CA LEU A 26 0.99 -1.77 8.41
C LEU A 26 0.54 -2.11 6.99
N LEU A 27 1.47 -2.13 6.03
CA LEU A 27 1.19 -2.51 4.65
C LEU A 27 0.65 -3.94 4.56
N GLY A 28 1.34 -4.93 5.14
CA GLY A 28 0.91 -6.33 5.08
C GLY A 28 -0.50 -6.54 5.64
N ARG A 29 -0.82 -5.92 6.78
CA ARG A 29 -2.16 -5.97 7.39
C ARG A 29 -3.21 -5.23 6.55
N ALA A 30 -2.87 -4.09 5.95
CA ALA A 30 -3.78 -3.36 5.06
C ALA A 30 -4.12 -4.16 3.80
N LEU A 31 -3.12 -4.81 3.19
CA LEU A 31 -3.36 -5.69 2.04
C LEU A 31 -4.19 -6.91 2.43
N LYS A 32 -3.92 -7.54 3.58
CA LYS A 32 -4.74 -8.64 4.11
C LYS A 32 -6.19 -8.22 4.32
N TYR A 33 -6.42 -7.03 4.89
CA TYR A 33 -7.75 -6.47 5.04
C TYR A 33 -8.45 -6.32 3.68
N LEU A 34 -7.79 -5.70 2.69
CA LEU A 34 -8.35 -5.55 1.34
C LEU A 34 -8.66 -6.91 0.69
N LYS A 35 -7.75 -7.88 0.81
CA LYS A 35 -7.96 -9.26 0.33
C LYS A 35 -9.20 -9.88 0.95
N ASN A 36 -9.37 -9.75 2.26
CA ASN A 36 -10.54 -10.27 2.99
C ASN A 36 -11.84 -9.58 2.58
N THR A 37 -11.79 -8.34 2.07
CA THR A 37 -12.96 -7.66 1.49
C THR A 37 -13.25 -8.06 0.02
N GLY A 38 -12.52 -9.03 -0.53
CA GLY A 38 -12.73 -9.56 -1.89
C GLY A 38 -11.90 -8.88 -2.98
N ARG A 39 -11.00 -7.96 -2.62
CA ARG A 39 -10.09 -7.28 -3.56
C ARG A 39 -8.99 -8.23 -4.00
N LYS A 40 -8.55 -8.16 -5.26
CA LYS A 40 -7.35 -8.88 -5.72
C LYS A 40 -6.13 -8.04 -5.36
N VAL A 41 -5.22 -8.58 -4.55
CA VAL A 41 -4.03 -7.85 -4.10
C VAL A 41 -2.75 -8.66 -4.29
N SER A 42 -1.66 -7.98 -4.63
CA SER A 42 -0.31 -8.55 -4.60
C SER A 42 0.75 -7.47 -4.39
N LEU A 43 1.88 -7.85 -3.82
CA LEU A 43 3.08 -7.01 -3.78
C LEU A 43 3.83 -7.19 -5.11
N ILE A 44 4.01 -6.09 -5.87
CA ILE A 44 4.77 -6.12 -7.13
C ILE A 44 6.27 -6.05 -6.81
N GLY A 45 6.66 -5.17 -5.88
CA GLY A 45 8.05 -4.96 -5.48
C GLY A 45 8.24 -3.60 -4.85
N PHE A 46 9.41 -3.00 -5.06
CA PHE A 46 9.75 -1.67 -4.55
C PHE A 46 10.25 -0.78 -5.69
N ASP A 47 10.03 0.53 -5.59
CA ASP A 47 10.58 1.49 -6.55
C ASP A 47 12.05 1.83 -6.21
N GLU A 48 12.66 2.72 -7.01
CA GLU A 48 14.04 3.20 -6.82
C GLU A 48 14.30 3.88 -5.45
N THR A 49 13.23 4.29 -4.75
CA THR A 49 13.29 4.90 -3.41
C THR A 49 12.97 3.89 -2.31
N SER A 50 12.93 2.59 -2.63
CA SER A 50 12.49 1.51 -1.73
C SER A 50 11.04 1.64 -1.25
N ALA A 51 10.20 2.41 -1.95
CA ALA A 51 8.78 2.53 -1.63
C ALA A 51 8.01 1.32 -2.20
N PRO A 52 7.10 0.68 -1.43
CA PRO A 52 6.40 -0.50 -1.91
C PRO A 52 5.43 -0.17 -3.04
N ILE A 53 5.47 -0.97 -4.11
CA ILE A 53 4.51 -0.97 -5.20
C ILE A 53 3.64 -2.22 -5.11
N VAL A 54 2.33 -2.03 -5.11
CA VAL A 54 1.34 -3.10 -4.98
C VAL A 54 0.36 -3.07 -6.15
N ASN A 55 -0.16 -4.23 -6.53
CA ASN A 55 -1.31 -4.35 -7.41
C ASN A 55 -2.57 -4.50 -6.56
N ILE A 56 -3.61 -3.73 -6.88
CA ILE A 56 -4.93 -3.82 -6.27
C ILE A 56 -5.97 -3.70 -7.39
N ASP A 57 -6.68 -4.79 -7.65
CA ASP A 57 -7.62 -4.94 -8.78
C ASP A 57 -7.06 -4.47 -10.13
N GLU A 58 -5.92 -5.03 -10.51
CA GLU A 58 -5.27 -4.77 -11.81
C GLU A 58 -4.69 -3.35 -11.95
N GLU A 59 -4.80 -2.51 -10.92
CA GLU A 59 -4.20 -1.19 -10.85
C GLU A 59 -2.99 -1.16 -9.91
N SER A 60 -1.98 -0.35 -10.26
CA SER A 60 -0.76 -0.21 -9.49
C SER A 60 -0.82 0.98 -8.53
N TYR A 61 -0.39 0.76 -7.29
CA TYR A 61 -0.36 1.75 -6.24
C TYR A 61 1.01 1.78 -5.54
N ILE A 62 1.44 2.96 -5.13
CA ILE A 62 2.54 3.16 -4.18
C ILE A 62 1.96 3.32 -2.77
N PHE A 63 2.55 2.62 -1.81
CA PHE A 63 2.14 2.69 -0.41
C PHE A 63 2.89 3.80 0.34
N HIS A 64 2.14 4.53 1.18
CA HIS A 64 2.70 5.43 2.18
C HIS A 64 2.02 5.19 3.52
N LYS A 65 2.82 5.10 4.58
CA LYS A 65 2.32 5.23 5.95
C LYS A 65 2.09 6.71 6.24
N TYR A 66 0.87 7.05 6.65
CA TYR A 66 0.55 8.39 7.14
C TYR A 66 0.45 8.41 8.65
N PHE A 67 1.00 9.47 9.24
CA PHE A 67 1.03 9.72 10.67
C PHE A 67 0.03 10.82 11.01
N GLY A 68 -0.77 10.57 12.04
CA GLY A 68 -1.76 11.50 12.57
C GLY A 68 -2.24 11.01 13.94
N ILE A 69 -3.45 11.37 14.35
CA ILE A 69 -4.07 10.77 15.55
C ILE A 69 -4.26 9.25 15.35
N TRP A 70 -4.36 8.80 14.09
CA TRP A 70 -4.56 7.42 13.68
C TRP A 70 -3.57 7.10 12.56
N GLU A 71 -2.69 6.11 12.79
CA GLU A 71 -1.81 5.62 11.74
C GLU A 71 -2.62 4.83 10.71
N HIS A 72 -2.41 5.12 9.42
CA HIS A 72 -3.18 4.49 8.35
C HIS A 72 -2.35 4.33 7.08
N ALA A 73 -2.81 3.42 6.23
CA ALA A 73 -2.19 3.12 4.95
C ALA A 73 -2.82 3.97 3.85
N ARG A 74 -2.03 4.76 3.12
CA ARG A 74 -2.46 5.44 1.90
C ARG A 74 -1.89 4.73 0.68
N PHE A 75 -2.75 4.45 -0.29
CA PHE A 75 -2.39 3.87 -1.58
C PHE A 75 -2.62 4.92 -2.66
N THR A 76 -1.54 5.41 -3.27
CA THR A 76 -1.62 6.39 -4.36
C THR A 76 -1.37 5.70 -5.68
N LYS A 77 -2.25 5.86 -6.65
CA LYS A 77 -2.14 5.28 -7.99
C LYS A 77 -0.82 5.71 -8.62
N THR A 78 -0.12 4.77 -9.23
CA THR A 78 1.22 5.00 -9.78
C THR A 78 1.43 4.26 -11.09
N ASN A 79 2.29 4.83 -11.94
CA ASN A 79 2.85 4.18 -13.12
C ASN A 79 4.34 3.83 -12.94
N LYS A 80 4.89 4.02 -11.72
CA LYS A 80 6.24 3.59 -11.38
C LYS A 80 6.37 2.07 -11.55
N LYS A 81 7.55 1.65 -11.99
CA LYS A 81 7.89 0.23 -12.10
C LYS A 81 8.65 -0.21 -10.86
N ALA A 82 8.42 -1.44 -10.43
CA ALA A 82 9.29 -2.06 -9.45
C ALA A 82 10.67 -2.28 -10.06
N THR A 83 11.70 -2.03 -9.26
CA THR A 83 13.07 -2.42 -9.60
C THR A 83 13.23 -3.92 -9.35
N ASN A 84 14.19 -4.54 -10.04
CA ASN A 84 14.51 -5.98 -9.87
C ASN A 84 15.24 -6.27 -8.54
N GLU A 85 15.14 -5.39 -7.53
CA GLU A 85 15.60 -5.68 -6.17
C GLU A 85 14.61 -6.66 -5.50
N THR A 86 14.69 -7.89 -5.97
CA THR A 86 14.02 -9.06 -5.43
C THR A 86 14.78 -9.54 -4.19
N SER A 87 14.03 -9.80 -3.10
CA SER A 87 14.45 -10.48 -1.85
C SER A 87 15.04 -9.64 -0.71
N SER A 88 14.47 -8.47 -0.43
CA SER A 88 14.66 -7.86 0.89
C SER A 88 13.80 -8.59 1.94
N GLU A 89 14.27 -8.70 3.19
CA GLU A 89 13.51 -9.22 4.34
C GLU A 89 12.11 -8.57 4.46
N ARG A 90 12.00 -7.33 3.99
CA ARG A 90 10.74 -6.57 3.87
C ARG A 90 9.71 -7.29 3.02
N LYS A 91 10.09 -7.83 1.86
CA LYS A 91 9.19 -8.58 0.98
C LYS A 91 8.60 -9.79 1.70
N ILE A 92 9.46 -10.62 2.29
CA ILE A 92 9.06 -11.82 3.05
C ILE A 92 8.10 -11.42 4.18
N LYS A 93 8.44 -10.35 4.89
CA LYS A 93 7.62 -9.83 5.99
C LYS A 93 6.24 -9.38 5.53
N ILE A 94 6.13 -8.60 4.44
CA ILE A 94 4.84 -8.15 3.90
C ILE A 94 4.02 -9.34 3.40
N GLU A 95 4.64 -10.23 2.63
CA GLU A 95 3.97 -11.41 2.04
C GLU A 95 3.50 -12.42 3.09
N SER A 96 4.10 -12.44 4.29
CA SER A 96 3.63 -13.29 5.40
C SER A 96 2.20 -12.99 5.88
N TYR A 97 1.62 -11.86 5.47
CA TYR A 97 0.24 -11.48 5.77
C TYR A 97 -0.76 -11.84 4.66
N LEU A 98 -0.29 -12.13 3.44
CA LEU A 98 -1.12 -12.33 2.26
C LEU A 98 -1.59 -13.79 2.14
#